data_AF-A0A7S0UCI2-F1
#
_entry.id   AF-A0A7S0UCI2-F1
#
_cell.length_a   1.000
_cell.length_b   1.000
_cell.length_c   1.000
_cell.angle_alpha   90.00
_cell.angle_beta   90.00
_cell.angle_gamma   90.00
#
_symmetry.space_group_name_H-M   'P 1'
#
loop_
_entity.id
_entity.type
_entity.pdbx_description
1 polymer ?
#
loop_
_entity_poly.entity_id
_entity_poly.type
_entity_poly.pdbx_seq_one_letter_code
_entity_poly.pdbx_strand_id
1 'polypeptide(L)'
;EQPSGEIYNTGIKRSLSYIRKWLDDNGFSGAKMWEDMRQAIVKTLLAAAPSQVHAYRLCVPESRDTCGFSCFTVLGFDVMLDQQANPSIIEVNELPSFDADSPLDHEVKFGVLRESFLMVSPTVQELRQLKELGSHITPGQKSSTDPKYIKQRQELFDLRIAQEKEHMKLCKLAFPVEV
;
A
#
# COMPACT_ATOMS: atom_id res chain seq x y z
N GLU A 1 4.61 27.54 -8.60
CA GLU A 1 4.00 27.64 -9.94
C GLU A 1 3.53 26.24 -10.32
N GLN A 2 2.23 26.06 -10.55
CA GLN A 2 1.72 24.79 -11.08
C GLN A 2 2.06 24.74 -12.58
N PRO A 3 2.69 23.68 -13.10
CA PRO A 3 2.90 23.56 -14.53
C PRO A 3 1.54 23.51 -15.23
N SER A 4 1.40 24.32 -16.28
CA SER A 4 0.22 24.43 -17.14
C SER A 4 -0.30 23.06 -17.57
N GLY A 5 -1.56 22.76 -17.23
CA GLY A 5 -2.21 21.45 -17.39
C GLY A 5 -2.36 20.91 -18.83
N GLU A 6 -1.81 21.58 -19.85
CA GLU A 6 -1.90 21.15 -21.25
C GLU A 6 -0.97 19.96 -21.58
N ILE A 7 0.19 19.84 -20.93
CA ILE A 7 1.16 18.76 -21.21
C ILE A 7 0.60 17.39 -20.78
N TYR A 8 -0.28 17.36 -19.79
CA TYR A 8 -0.83 16.12 -19.21
C TYR A 8 -2.03 15.54 -20.00
N ASN A 9 -2.54 16.28 -20.99
CA ASN A 9 -3.78 15.93 -21.71
C ASN A 9 -3.57 15.41 -23.15
N THR A 10 -2.33 15.40 -23.68
CA THR A 10 -2.00 14.97 -25.07
C THR A 10 -0.88 13.92 -25.14
N GLY A 11 -0.88 12.99 -26.12
CA GLY A 11 0.03 11.82 -26.20
C GLY A 11 -0.57 10.42 -25.90
N ILE A 12 0.27 9.40 -25.79
CA ILE A 12 -0.13 7.98 -25.59
C ILE A 12 -0.14 7.53 -24.12
N LYS A 13 0.44 8.32 -23.21
CA LYS A 13 0.51 8.05 -21.76
C LYS A 13 -0.29 9.09 -21.00
N ARG A 14 -1.14 8.66 -20.06
CA ARG A 14 -2.03 9.52 -19.29
C ARG A 14 -2.06 9.14 -17.83
N SER A 15 -2.35 10.12 -16.97
CA SER A 15 -2.64 9.85 -15.57
C SER A 15 -3.98 9.13 -15.42
N LEU A 16 -4.12 8.37 -14.32
CA LEU A 16 -5.39 7.77 -13.97
C LEU A 16 -6.49 8.82 -13.70
N SER A 17 -6.13 9.99 -13.16
CA SER A 17 -7.07 11.09 -12.95
C SER A 17 -7.68 11.56 -14.28
N TYR A 18 -6.87 11.64 -15.33
CA TYR A 18 -7.35 11.97 -16.68
C TYR A 18 -8.30 10.89 -17.20
N ILE A 19 -7.95 9.60 -17.09
CA ILE A 19 -8.79 8.49 -17.57
C ILE A 19 -10.15 8.49 -16.87
N ARG A 20 -10.18 8.70 -15.55
CA ARG A 20 -11.43 8.76 -14.78
C ARG A 20 -12.33 9.91 -15.25
N LYS A 21 -11.76 11.10 -15.44
CA LYS A 21 -12.50 12.25 -15.97
C LYS A 21 -13.02 11.97 -17.38
N TRP A 22 -12.18 11.40 -18.26
CA TRP A 22 -12.58 11.05 -19.61
C TRP A 22 -13.75 10.05 -19.63
N LEU A 23 -13.75 9.06 -18.74
CA LEU A 23 -14.87 8.13 -18.61
C LEU A 23 -16.17 8.85 -18.20
N ASP A 24 -16.09 9.74 -17.20
CA ASP A 24 -17.24 10.54 -16.76
C ASP A 24 -17.79 11.41 -17.90
N ASP A 25 -16.90 12.04 -18.68
CA ASP A 25 -17.26 12.89 -19.83
C ASP A 25 -17.88 12.08 -21.01
N ASN A 26 -17.66 10.77 -21.07
CA ASN A 26 -18.12 9.89 -22.14
C ASN A 26 -19.25 8.92 -21.71
N GLY A 27 -19.96 9.23 -20.62
CA GLY A 27 -21.16 8.50 -20.20
C GLY A 27 -20.90 7.22 -19.41
N PHE A 28 -19.65 6.99 -18.98
CA PHE A 28 -19.29 5.95 -18.01
C PHE A 28 -19.18 6.56 -16.61
N SER A 29 -19.02 5.72 -15.59
CA SER A 29 -18.72 6.18 -14.23
C SER A 29 -17.28 5.84 -13.87
N GLY A 30 -16.40 6.85 -13.90
CA GLY A 30 -15.01 6.73 -13.46
C GLY A 30 -14.89 6.42 -11.97
N ALA A 31 -15.89 6.81 -11.16
CA ALA A 31 -15.98 6.43 -9.75
C ALA A 31 -16.28 4.93 -9.58
N LYS A 32 -17.25 4.39 -10.32
CA LYS A 32 -17.56 2.95 -10.30
C LYS A 32 -16.40 2.11 -10.79
N MET A 33 -15.80 2.48 -11.93
CA MET A 33 -14.62 1.79 -12.48
C MET A 33 -13.48 1.73 -11.45
N TRP A 34 -13.20 2.84 -10.77
CA TRP A 34 -12.16 2.88 -9.73
C TRP A 34 -12.46 1.96 -8.55
N GLU A 35 -13.72 1.92 -8.13
CA GLU A 35 -14.17 1.05 -7.03
C GLU A 35 -14.10 -0.43 -7.41
N ASP A 36 -14.55 -0.80 -8.61
CA ASP A 36 -14.46 -2.17 -9.12
C ASP A 36 -12.99 -2.61 -9.25
N MET A 37 -12.10 -1.72 -9.71
CA MET A 37 -10.66 -1.96 -9.81
C MET A 37 -10.04 -2.19 -8.43
N ARG A 38 -10.38 -1.35 -7.45
CA ARG A 38 -9.94 -1.50 -6.05
C ARG A 38 -10.36 -2.86 -5.48
N GLN A 39 -11.60 -3.28 -5.71
CA GLN A 39 -12.08 -4.59 -5.25
C GLN A 39 -11.34 -5.75 -5.90
N ALA A 40 -11.06 -5.66 -7.21
CA ALA A 40 -10.28 -6.68 -7.90
C ALA A 40 -8.88 -6.81 -7.29
N ILE A 41 -8.19 -5.68 -7.05
CA ILE A 41 -6.85 -5.66 -6.42
C ILE A 41 -6.89 -6.30 -5.04
N VAL A 42 -7.84 -5.91 -4.18
CA VAL A 42 -7.97 -6.46 -2.82
C VAL A 42 -8.23 -7.97 -2.86
N LYS A 43 -9.13 -8.45 -3.73
CA LYS A 43 -9.41 -9.89 -3.87
C LYS A 43 -8.17 -10.68 -4.31
N THR A 44 -7.39 -10.14 -5.24
CA THR A 44 -6.12 -10.76 -5.69
C THR A 44 -5.11 -10.85 -4.55
N LEU A 45 -4.94 -9.78 -3.76
CA LEU A 45 -4.04 -9.79 -2.60
C LEU A 45 -4.50 -10.77 -1.52
N LEU A 46 -5.80 -10.82 -1.23
CA LEU A 46 -6.38 -11.78 -0.28
C LEU A 46 -6.20 -13.23 -0.73
N ALA A 47 -6.33 -13.51 -2.03
CA ALA A 47 -6.08 -14.83 -2.59
C ALA A 47 -4.60 -15.26 -2.43
N ALA A 48 -3.66 -14.33 -2.56
CA ALA A 48 -2.23 -14.58 -2.37
C ALA A 48 -1.78 -14.60 -0.89
N ALA A 49 -2.56 -13.99 0.01
CA ALA A 49 -2.17 -13.77 1.40
C ALA A 49 -1.73 -15.05 2.16
N PRO A 50 -2.39 -16.22 2.05
CA PRO A 50 -1.96 -17.41 2.79
C PRO A 50 -0.53 -17.85 2.46
N SER A 51 -0.16 -17.83 1.19
CA SER A 51 1.18 -18.21 0.73
C SER A 51 2.22 -17.18 1.19
N GLN A 52 1.88 -15.88 1.12
CA GLN A 52 2.76 -14.81 1.56
C GLN A 52 2.98 -14.83 3.07
N VAL A 53 1.93 -15.02 3.87
CA VAL A 53 2.03 -15.15 5.33
C VAL A 53 2.87 -16.37 5.73
N HIS A 54 2.72 -17.48 5.00
CA HIS A 54 3.55 -18.66 5.24
C HIS A 54 5.03 -18.38 4.96
N ALA A 55 5.35 -17.84 3.77
CA ALA A 55 6.72 -17.48 3.41
C ALA A 55 7.33 -16.47 4.39
N TYR A 56 6.55 -15.48 4.82
CA TYR A 56 6.96 -14.49 5.81
C TYR A 56 7.42 -15.14 7.12
N ARG A 57 6.61 -16.05 7.67
CA ARG A 57 6.90 -16.74 8.93
C ARG A 57 8.11 -17.66 8.85
N LEU A 58 8.43 -18.17 7.66
CA LEU A 58 9.65 -18.96 7.44
C LEU A 58 10.91 -18.08 7.42
N CYS A 59 10.82 -16.89 6.83
CA CYS A 59 11.96 -15.99 6.65
C CYS A 59 12.18 -15.04 7.84
N VAL A 60 11.12 -14.68 8.56
CA VAL A 60 11.11 -13.70 9.64
C VAL A 60 10.60 -14.36 10.91
N PRO A 61 11.50 -14.81 11.81
CA PRO A 61 11.11 -15.37 13.10
C PRO A 61 10.32 -14.36 13.94
N GLU A 62 9.36 -14.82 14.74
CA GLU A 62 8.58 -13.97 15.66
C GLU A 62 9.45 -13.21 16.66
N SER A 63 10.64 -13.74 16.99
CA SER A 63 11.61 -13.06 17.85
C SER A 63 12.27 -11.84 17.19
N ARG A 64 12.22 -11.74 15.85
CA ARG A 64 12.76 -10.63 15.06
C ARG A 64 11.70 -9.65 14.59
N ASP A 65 10.47 -10.13 14.41
CA ASP A 65 9.34 -9.26 14.11
C ASP A 65 8.13 -9.55 14.98
N THR A 66 7.96 -8.66 15.94
CA THR A 66 6.91 -8.73 16.96
C THR A 66 5.57 -8.17 16.45
N CYS A 67 5.56 -7.44 15.32
CA CYS A 67 4.41 -6.66 14.86
C CYS A 67 4.02 -6.89 13.39
N GLY A 68 4.84 -7.58 12.60
CA GLY A 68 4.53 -7.94 11.21
C GLY A 68 4.82 -6.84 10.19
N PHE A 69 5.65 -5.85 10.55
CA PHE A 69 5.92 -4.66 9.72
C PHE A 69 7.32 -4.64 9.10
N SER A 70 8.03 -5.78 9.12
CA SER A 70 9.42 -5.81 8.61
C SER A 70 9.53 -5.79 7.09
N CYS A 71 8.44 -6.08 6.38
CA CYS A 71 8.40 -6.06 4.93
C CYS A 71 7.27 -5.17 4.42
N PHE A 72 7.55 -4.48 3.33
CA PHE A 72 6.55 -3.84 2.49
C PHE A 72 6.94 -4.07 1.03
N THR A 73 5.98 -3.92 0.12
CA THR A 73 6.24 -4.01 -1.32
C THR A 73 5.37 -3.01 -2.08
N VAL A 74 5.90 -2.47 -3.17
CA VAL A 74 5.16 -1.66 -4.13
C VAL A 74 4.92 -2.52 -5.36
N LEU A 75 3.66 -2.88 -5.60
CA LEU A 75 3.26 -3.73 -6.72
C LEU A 75 2.75 -2.88 -7.89
N GLY A 76 3.10 -3.27 -9.12
CA GLY A 76 2.47 -2.76 -10.33
C GLY A 76 1.32 -3.66 -10.75
N PHE A 77 0.09 -3.14 -10.81
CA PHE A 77 -1.05 -3.88 -11.33
C PHE A 77 -1.36 -3.44 -12.75
N ASP A 78 -1.36 -4.40 -13.66
CA ASP A 78 -1.74 -4.17 -15.05
C ASP A 78 -3.22 -4.53 -15.20
N VAL A 79 -4.03 -3.51 -15.45
CA VAL A 79 -5.49 -3.61 -15.49
C VAL A 79 -5.99 -3.17 -16.85
N MET A 80 -6.79 -4.02 -17.49
CA MET A 80 -7.45 -3.73 -18.75
C MET A 80 -8.92 -3.40 -18.52
N LEU A 81 -9.42 -2.36 -19.20
CA LEU A 81 -10.84 -2.02 -19.20
C LEU A 81 -11.50 -2.62 -20.44
N ASP A 82 -12.66 -3.25 -20.27
CA ASP A 82 -13.49 -3.70 -21.39
C ASP A 82 -14.31 -2.54 -22.02
N GLN A 83 -15.14 -2.86 -23.01
CA GLN A 83 -16.00 -1.89 -23.70
C GLN A 83 -17.05 -1.22 -22.78
N GLN A 84 -17.32 -1.80 -21.61
CA GLN A 84 -18.23 -1.29 -20.59
C GLN A 84 -17.49 -0.60 -19.44
N ALA A 85 -16.18 -0.38 -19.59
CA ALA A 85 -15.27 0.16 -18.58
C ALA A 85 -15.13 -0.72 -17.31
N ASN A 86 -15.38 -2.03 -17.41
CA ASN A 86 -15.13 -2.95 -16.32
C ASN A 86 -13.64 -3.32 -16.25
N PRO A 87 -13.01 -3.25 -15.07
CA PRO A 87 -11.60 -3.58 -14.90
C PRO A 87 -11.37 -5.08 -14.75
N SER A 88 -10.41 -5.61 -15.52
CA SER A 88 -9.88 -6.98 -15.40
C SER A 88 -8.38 -6.93 -15.14
N ILE A 89 -7.92 -7.64 -14.09
CA ILE A 89 -6.49 -7.77 -13.78
C ILE A 89 -5.87 -8.72 -14.80
N ILE A 90 -4.79 -8.27 -15.43
CA ILE A 90 -4.02 -9.06 -16.40
C ILE A 90 -2.82 -9.69 -15.71
N GLU A 91 -2.03 -8.89 -15.02
CA GLU A 91 -0.86 -9.35 -14.26
C GLU A 91 -0.57 -8.46 -13.04
N VAL A 92 0.28 -8.99 -12.16
CA VAL A 92 0.82 -8.30 -10.99
C VAL A 92 2.33 -8.37 -11.06
N ASN A 93 2.96 -7.21 -11.14
CA ASN A 93 4.40 -7.03 -11.25
C ASN A 93 5.00 -6.71 -9.88
N GLU A 94 5.88 -7.58 -9.39
CA GLU A 94 6.62 -7.37 -8.12
C GLU A 94 7.75 -6.34 -8.26
N LEU A 95 8.15 -6.03 -9.49
CA LEU A 95 9.23 -5.09 -9.81
C LEU A 95 8.76 -4.09 -10.88
N PRO A 96 7.83 -3.18 -10.58
CA PRO A 96 7.42 -2.16 -11.53
C PRO A 96 8.60 -1.23 -11.88
N SER A 97 8.67 -0.74 -13.13
CA SER A 97 9.71 0.22 -13.52
C SER A 97 9.51 1.56 -12.82
N PHE A 98 10.60 2.07 -12.23
CA PHE A 98 10.66 3.42 -11.66
C PHE A 98 11.42 4.42 -12.55
N ASP A 99 11.73 4.06 -13.79
CA ASP A 99 12.40 4.96 -14.74
C ASP A 99 11.48 6.15 -15.09
N ALA A 100 12.03 7.36 -15.13
CA ALA A 100 11.26 8.59 -15.24
C ALA A 100 11.59 9.35 -16.53
N ASP A 101 11.21 8.78 -17.67
CA ASP A 101 11.52 9.33 -19.00
C ASP A 101 10.66 10.54 -19.40
N SER A 102 9.58 10.81 -18.66
CA SER A 102 8.71 11.97 -18.89
C SER A 102 8.37 12.71 -17.58
N PRO A 103 7.98 14.00 -17.65
CA PRO A 103 7.51 14.74 -16.48
C PRO A 103 6.33 14.06 -15.76
N LEU A 104 5.43 13.42 -16.52
CA LEU A 104 4.31 12.65 -15.98
C LEU A 104 4.80 11.41 -15.21
N ASP A 105 5.76 10.67 -15.77
CA ASP A 105 6.36 9.52 -15.07
C ASP A 105 7.02 9.96 -13.77
N HIS A 106 7.81 11.03 -13.81
CA HIS A 106 8.46 11.57 -12.62
C HIS A 106 7.43 11.94 -11.55
N GLU A 107 6.39 12.71 -11.89
CA GLU A 107 5.36 13.13 -10.94
C GLU A 107 4.65 11.95 -10.27
N VAL A 108 4.17 10.99 -11.07
CA VAL A 108 3.44 9.83 -10.56
C VAL A 108 4.35 8.92 -9.74
N LYS A 109 5.51 8.53 -10.29
CA LYS A 109 6.40 7.54 -9.67
C LYS A 109 7.09 8.10 -8.42
N PHE A 110 7.52 9.37 -8.45
CA PHE A 110 8.07 10.03 -7.27
C PHE A 110 7.03 10.14 -6.16
N GLY A 111 5.78 10.48 -6.50
CA GLY A 111 4.67 10.54 -5.54
C GLY A 111 4.46 9.21 -4.82
N VAL A 112 4.39 8.11 -5.58
CA VAL A 112 4.26 6.74 -5.03
C VAL A 112 5.41 6.43 -4.09
N LEU A 113 6.66 6.54 -4.56
CA LEU A 113 7.84 6.19 -3.75
C LEU A 113 7.94 7.04 -2.48
N ARG A 114 7.78 8.36 -2.60
CA ARG A 114 7.89 9.28 -1.47
C ARG A 114 6.88 8.96 -0.38
N GLU A 115 5.61 8.74 -0.74
CA GLU A 115 4.59 8.40 0.26
C GLU A 115 4.79 7.02 0.85
N SER A 116 5.13 6.02 0.03
CA SER A 116 5.47 4.68 0.54
C SER A 116 6.57 4.74 1.59
N PHE A 117 7.68 5.45 1.33
CA PHE A 117 8.76 5.57 2.32
C PHE A 117 8.34 6.33 3.58
N LEU A 118 7.53 7.39 3.47
CA LEU A 118 7.04 8.10 4.64
C LEU A 118 6.11 7.25 5.51
N MET A 119 5.25 6.44 4.89
CA MET A 119 4.34 5.52 5.61
C MET A 119 5.09 4.39 6.31
N VAL A 120 6.09 3.80 5.65
CA VAL A 120 6.79 2.61 6.18
C VAL A 120 7.93 2.98 7.14
N SER A 121 8.46 4.19 7.08
CA SER A 121 9.54 4.62 7.97
C SER A 121 9.08 4.65 9.43
N PRO A 122 9.78 3.94 10.35
CA PRO A 122 9.42 3.96 11.75
C PRO A 122 9.75 5.31 12.39
N THR A 123 8.83 5.80 13.21
CA THR A 123 9.05 6.97 14.06
C THR A 123 10.01 6.66 15.21
N VAL A 124 10.58 7.70 15.81
CA VAL A 124 11.40 7.57 17.02
C VAL A 124 10.62 6.91 18.16
N GLN A 125 9.32 7.15 18.26
CA GLN A 125 8.46 6.55 19.27
C GLN A 125 8.28 5.04 19.04
N GLU A 126 8.00 4.63 17.81
CA GLU A 126 7.89 3.20 17.46
C GLU A 126 9.21 2.47 17.70
N LEU A 127 10.35 3.07 17.33
CA LEU A 127 11.67 2.47 17.59
C LEU A 127 11.96 2.28 19.08
N ARG A 128 11.46 3.16 19.96
CA ARG A 128 11.58 3.00 21.41
C ARG A 128 10.72 1.84 21.91
N GLN A 129 9.46 1.79 21.50
CA GLN A 129 8.55 0.72 21.91
C GLN A 129 8.99 -0.65 21.38
N LEU A 130 9.51 -0.74 20.15
CA LEU A 130 10.08 -1.96 19.59
C LEU A 130 11.26 -2.47 20.42
N LYS A 131 12.14 -1.57 20.91
CA LYS A 131 13.26 -1.95 21.79
C LYS A 131 12.78 -2.48 23.14
N GLU A 132 11.78 -1.83 23.72
CA GLU A 132 11.17 -2.26 24.99
C GLU A 132 10.51 -3.63 24.83
N LEU A 133 9.77 -3.83 23.74
CA LEU A 133 9.09 -5.08 23.42
C LEU A 133 10.10 -6.23 23.18
N GLY A 134 11.19 -5.95 22.45
CA GLY A 134 12.28 -6.92 22.23
C GLY A 134 13.02 -7.31 23.50
N SER A 135 13.13 -6.40 24.47
CA SER A 135 13.74 -6.69 25.78
C SER A 135 12.91 -7.66 26.64
N HIS A 136 11.61 -7.80 26.35
CA HIS A 136 10.70 -8.73 27.02
C HIS A 136 10.69 -10.14 26.41
N ILE A 137 11.41 -10.39 25.31
CA ILE A 137 11.48 -11.70 24.66
C ILE A 137 12.71 -12.47 25.20
N THR A 138 12.57 -13.10 26.37
CA THR A 138 13.55 -14.10 26.83
C THR A 138 13.47 -15.35 25.93
N PRO A 139 14.60 -15.90 25.43
CA PRO A 139 14.57 -17.17 24.70
C PRO A 139 13.94 -18.28 25.56
N GLY A 140 12.76 -18.75 25.14
CA GLY A 140 12.04 -19.85 25.82
C GLY A 140 10.82 -19.45 26.66
N GLN A 141 10.56 -18.16 26.89
CA GLN A 141 9.32 -17.70 27.55
C GLN A 141 8.39 -17.06 26.53
N LYS A 142 7.37 -17.82 26.11
CA LYS A 142 6.26 -17.33 25.30
C LYS A 142 5.53 -16.22 26.06
N SER A 143 5.20 -15.14 25.36
CA SER A 143 4.36 -14.08 25.90
C SER A 143 3.24 -13.66 24.96
N SER A 144 2.90 -14.48 23.95
CA SER A 144 1.72 -14.23 23.12
C SER A 144 0.41 -14.18 23.93
N THR A 145 0.43 -14.68 25.17
CA THR A 145 -0.69 -14.69 26.12
C THR A 145 -0.55 -13.70 27.28
N ASP A 146 0.58 -13.01 27.46
CA ASP A 146 0.75 -12.03 28.54
C ASP A 146 -0.07 -10.77 28.23
N PRO A 147 -0.99 -10.36 29.11
CA PRO A 147 -1.77 -9.13 28.95
C PRO A 147 -0.91 -7.89 28.69
N LYS A 148 0.27 -7.78 29.34
CA LYS A 148 1.17 -6.63 29.17
C LYS A 148 1.75 -6.58 27.75
N TYR A 149 2.24 -7.71 27.26
CA TYR A 149 2.76 -7.82 25.90
C TYR A 149 1.69 -7.56 24.85
N ILE A 150 0.49 -8.13 25.02
CA ILE A 150 -0.64 -7.91 24.11
C ILE A 150 -0.99 -6.42 24.04
N LYS A 151 -1.05 -5.74 25.20
CA LYS A 151 -1.33 -4.30 25.26
C LYS A 151 -0.26 -3.48 24.55
N GLN A 152 1.03 -3.72 24.84
CA GLN A 152 2.13 -2.99 24.21
C GLN A 152 2.17 -3.20 22.68
N ARG A 153 1.91 -4.43 22.22
CA ARG A 153 1.81 -4.75 20.80
C ARG A 153 0.65 -4.00 20.13
N GLN A 154 -0.49 -3.88 20.80
CA GLN A 154 -1.63 -3.10 20.30
C GLN A 154 -1.30 -1.61 20.21
N GLU A 155 -0.67 -1.04 21.23
CA GLU A 155 -0.25 0.38 21.22
C GLU A 155 0.70 0.69 20.05
N LEU A 156 1.64 -0.22 19.78
CA LEU A 156 2.56 -0.09 18.64
C LEU A 156 1.82 -0.20 17.29
N PHE A 157 0.82 -1.09 17.20
CA PHE A 157 -0.03 -1.21 16.03
C PHE A 157 -0.84 0.07 15.78
N ASP A 158 -1.41 0.67 16.83
CA ASP A 158 -2.18 1.91 16.74
C ASP A 158 -1.30 3.10 16.31
N LEU A 159 -0.06 3.18 16.80
CA LEU A 159 0.92 4.17 16.36
C LEU A 159 1.27 4.01 14.88
N ARG A 160 1.45 2.78 14.40
CA ARG A 160 1.70 2.51 12.98
C ARG A 160 0.54 2.99 12.11
N ILE A 161 -0.70 2.69 12.50
CA ILE A 161 -1.89 3.17 11.77
C ILE A 161 -1.94 4.70 11.75
N ALA A 162 -1.63 5.36 12.87
CA ALA A 162 -1.61 6.82 12.92
C ALA A 162 -0.56 7.41 11.97
N GLN A 163 0.65 6.84 11.97
CA GLN A 163 1.76 7.21 11.08
C GLN A 163 1.38 7.05 9.59
N GLU A 164 0.76 5.92 9.24
CA GLU A 164 0.29 5.67 7.87
C GLU A 164 -0.77 6.70 7.45
N LYS A 165 -1.77 6.96 8.31
CA LYS A 165 -2.83 7.93 8.04
C LYS A 165 -2.32 9.37 7.87
N GLU A 166 -1.28 9.75 8.62
CA GLU A 166 -0.67 11.08 8.49
C GLU A 166 -0.01 11.31 7.12
N HIS A 167 0.57 10.25 6.56
CA HIS A 167 1.36 10.32 5.33
C HIS A 167 0.64 9.84 4.06
N MET A 168 -0.56 9.27 4.19
CA MET A 168 -1.41 8.81 3.09
C MET A 168 -2.18 10.00 2.46
N LYS A 169 -1.53 10.73 1.55
CA LYS A 169 -2.15 11.91 0.89
C LYS A 169 -2.59 11.62 -0.55
N LEU A 170 -1.76 10.89 -1.31
CA LEU A 170 -2.07 10.40 -2.66
C LEU A 170 -2.67 9.00 -2.63
N CYS A 171 -2.28 8.19 -1.65
CA CYS A 171 -2.82 6.83 -1.47
C CYS A 171 -4.15 6.83 -0.70
N LYS A 172 -4.88 5.72 -0.76
CA LYS A 172 -6.05 5.45 0.09
C LYS A 172 -5.99 4.02 0.60
N LEU A 173 -6.38 3.81 1.86
CA LEU A 173 -6.51 2.49 2.42
C LEU A 173 -7.61 1.73 1.68
N ALA A 174 -7.24 0.61 1.05
CA ALA A 174 -8.19 -0.22 0.31
C ALA A 174 -8.74 -1.38 1.17
N PHE A 175 -7.99 -1.83 2.18
CA PHE A 175 -8.33 -2.91 3.09
C PHE A 175 -7.60 -2.70 4.44
N PRO A 176 -8.19 -3.02 5.61
CA PRO A 176 -9.57 -3.49 5.79
C PRO A 176 -10.60 -2.44 5.41
N VAL A 177 -11.77 -2.88 4.92
CA VAL A 177 -12.88 -1.97 4.63
C VAL A 177 -13.51 -1.57 5.96
N GLU A 178 -13.68 -0.27 6.21
CA GLU A 178 -14.49 0.19 7.35
C GLU A 178 -15.92 -0.34 7.12
N VAL A 179 -16.40 -1.18 8.04
CA VAL A 179 -17.76 -1.78 8.01
C VAL A 179 -18.77 -0.79 8.56
#